data_AF-A0A7C1GJ70-F1
#
_entry.id   AF-A0A7C1GJ70-F1
#
_cell.length_a   1.000
_cell.length_b   1.000
_cell.length_c   1.000
_cell.angle_alpha   90.00
_cell.angle_beta   90.00
_cell.angle_gamma   90.00
#
_symmetry.space_group_name_H-M   'P 1'
#
loop_
_entity.id
_entity.type
_entity.pdbx_description
1 polymer ?
#
loop_
_entity_poly.entity_id
_entity_poly.type
_entity_poly.pdbx_seq_one_letter_code
_entity_poly.pdbx_strand_id
1 'polypeptide(L)' 'MFEGLTGVIGSLPNLLAINNMVVLFAGVFGGLILGALPGVSPTLSVALLVPFTFQMEPTT' A
#
# COMPACT_ATOMS: atom_id res chain seq x y z
N MET A 1 24.85 10.89 1.74
CA MET A 1 24.45 10.00 0.61
C MET A 1 24.49 8.53 1.00
N PHE A 2 25.57 8.03 1.62
CA PHE A 2 25.69 6.62 2.01
C PHE A 2 24.78 6.18 3.19
N GLU A 3 24.42 7.06 4.13
CA GLU A 3 23.52 6.70 5.24
C GLU A 3 22.06 6.47 4.83
N GLY A 4 21.60 7.10 3.75
CA GLY A 4 20.27 6.82 3.21
C GLY A 4 20.18 5.39 2.66
N LEU A 5 21.27 4.89 2.06
CA LEU A 5 21.34 3.55 1.50
C LEU A 5 21.32 2.48 2.61
N THR A 6 22.03 2.70 3.71
CA THR A 6 22.01 1.78 4.86
C THR A 6 20.63 1.74 5.52
N GLY A 7 19.92 2.87 5.59
CA GLY A 7 18.54 2.93 6.07
C GLY A 7 17.57 2.11 5.20
N VAL A 8 17.64 2.27 3.88
CA VAL A 8 16.78 1.52 2.92
C VAL A 8 17.03 0.01 2.99
N ILE A 9 18.29 -0.40 3.07
CA ILE A 9 18.65 -1.82 3.19
C ILE A 9 18.19 -2.39 4.54
N GLY A 10 18.32 -1.62 5.62
CA GLY A 10 17.87 -2.01 6.96
C GLY A 10 16.35 -2.15 7.10
N SER A 11 15.57 -1.42 6.31
CA SER A 11 14.11 -1.50 6.30
C SER A 11 13.53 -2.66 5.49
N LEU A 12 14.34 -3.33 4.66
CA LEU A 12 13.87 -4.40 3.77
C LEU A 12 13.15 -5.56 4.49
N PRO A 13 13.59 -6.04 5.67
CA PRO A 13 12.88 -7.06 6.42
C PRO A 13 11.49 -6.61 6.90
N ASN A 14 11.32 -5.31 7.19
CA ASN A 14 10.05 -4.75 7.62
C ASN A 14 9.06 -4.67 6.44
N LEU A 15 9.54 -4.31 5.24
CA LEU A 15 8.71 -4.33 4.02
C LEU A 15 8.13 -5.73 3.73
N LEU A 16 8.92 -6.78 4.00
CA LEU A 16 8.53 -8.17 3.79
C LEU A 16 7.82 -8.80 5.01
N ALA A 17 7.54 -8.02 6.06
CA ALA A 17 6.79 -8.50 7.21
C ALA A 17 5.40 -8.96 6.77
N ILE A 18 4.91 -10.03 7.40
CA ILE A 18 3.64 -10.66 7.02
C ILE A 18 2.46 -9.67 7.09
N ASN A 19 2.43 -8.76 8.07
CA ASN A 19 1.36 -7.76 8.17
C ASN A 19 1.33 -6.83 6.94
N ASN A 20 2.49 -6.32 6.52
CA ASN A 20 2.64 -5.40 5.39
C ASN A 20 2.28 -6.11 4.08
N MET A 21 2.65 -7.38 3.95
CA MET A 21 2.24 -8.21 2.82
C MET A 21 0.72 -8.41 2.75
N VAL A 22 0.07 -8.72 3.88
CA VAL A 22 -1.40 -8.88 3.92
C VAL A 22 -2.11 -7.58 3.54
N VAL A 23 -1.66 -6.45 4.06
CA VAL A 23 -2.20 -5.12 3.72
C VAL A 23 -1.98 -4.79 2.25
N LEU A 24 -0.79 -5.09 1.70
CA LEU A 24 -0.49 -4.90 0.28
C LEU A 24 -1.43 -5.73 -0.61
N PHE A 25 -1.61 -7.02 -0.30
CA PHE A 25 -2.54 -7.86 -1.05
C PHE A 25 -3.97 -7.32 -0.95
N ALA A 26 -4.42 -6.94 0.25
CA ALA A 26 -5.75 -6.36 0.44
C ALA A 26 -5.94 -5.06 -0.37
N GLY A 27 -4.94 -4.18 -0.38
CA GLY A 27 -4.95 -2.96 -1.19
C GLY A 27 -4.97 -3.23 -2.69
N VAL A 28 -4.18 -4.20 -3.16
CA VAL A 28 -4.16 -4.63 -4.57
C VAL A 28 -5.51 -5.22 -4.97
N PHE A 29 -6.07 -6.15 -4.20
CA PHE A 29 -7.38 -6.73 -4.50
C PHE A 29 -8.49 -5.69 -4.44
N GLY A 30 -8.48 -4.79 -3.45
CA GLY A 30 -9.41 -3.66 -3.36
C GLY A 30 -9.33 -2.77 -4.60
N GLY A 31 -8.11 -2.42 -5.04
CA GLY A 31 -7.88 -1.65 -6.25
C GLY A 31 -8.33 -2.35 -7.52
N LEU A 32 -8.09 -3.65 -7.64
CA LEU A 32 -8.52 -4.46 -8.79
C LEU A 32 -10.05 -4.57 -8.86
N ILE A 33 -10.72 -4.84 -7.73
CA ILE A 33 -12.19 -4.94 -7.69
C ILE A 33 -12.80 -3.58 -8.05
N LEU A 34 -12.35 -2.50 -7.41
CA LEU A 34 -12.86 -1.16 -7.69
C LEU A 34 -12.55 -0.73 -9.13
N GLY A 35 -11.37 -1.05 -9.67
CA GLY A 35 -10.99 -0.73 -11.05
C GLY A 35 -11.69 -1.57 -12.13
N ALA A 36 -12.15 -2.78 -11.79
CA ALA A 36 -12.86 -3.68 -12.71
C ALA A 36 -14.38 -3.41 -12.75
N LEU A 37 -14.93 -2.69 -11.78
CA LEU A 37 -16.35 -2.34 -11.72
C LEU A 37 -16.72 -1.32 -12.81
N PRO A 38 -17.79 -1.57 -13.60
CA PRO A 38 -18.22 -0.63 -14.62
C PRO A 38 -18.73 0.67 -13.98
N GLY A 39 -18.24 1.81 -14.46
CA GLY A 39 -18.63 3.12 -13.94
C GLY A 39 -17.76 3.64 -12.79
N VAL A 40 -16.80 2.86 -12.29
CA VAL A 40 -15.78 3.36 -11.34
C VAL A 40 -14.51 3.67 -12.13
N SER A 41 -14.18 4.95 -12.25
CA SER A 41 -12.94 5.36 -12.90
C SER A 41 -11.72 5.06 -12.01
N PRO A 42 -10.52 4.86 -12.58
CA PRO A 42 -9.30 4.67 -11.78
C PRO A 42 -9.07 5.76 -10.74
N THR A 43 -9.40 7.01 -11.08
CA THR A 43 -9.32 8.16 -10.18
C THR A 43 -10.28 8.07 -9.00
N LEU A 44 -11.50 7.53 -9.20
CA LEU A 44 -12.47 7.31 -8.13
C LEU A 44 -12.06 6.16 -7.22
N SER A 45 -11.55 5.06 -7.78
CA SER A 45 -11.01 3.94 -6.99
C SER A 45 -9.90 4.40 -6.05
N VAL A 46 -8.97 5.24 -6.53
CA VAL A 46 -7.92 5.83 -5.69
C VAL A 46 -8.52 6.72 -4.60
N ALA A 47 -9.49 7.58 -4.94
CA ALA A 47 -10.16 8.43 -3.96
C ALA A 47 -10.85 7.64 -2.83
N LEU A 48 -11.38 6.45 -3.14
CA LEU A 48 -12.00 5.55 -2.16
C LEU A 48 -10.96 4.83 -1.29
N LEU A 49 -9.79 4.46 -1.84
CA LEU A 49 -8.78 3.67 -1.14
C LEU A 49 -7.80 4.51 -0.29
N VAL A 50 -7.50 5.74 -0.72
CA VAL A 50 -6.54 6.64 -0.03
C VAL A 50 -6.83 6.87 1.46
N PRO A 51 -8.09 7.10 1.91
CA PRO A 51 -8.39 7.28 3.33
C PRO A 51 -7.94 6.10 4.19
N PHE A 52 -8.07 4.87 3.69
CA PHE A 52 -7.66 3.67 4.42
C PHE A 52 -6.16 3.66 4.70
N THR A 53 -5.32 4.12 3.77
CA THR A 53 -3.88 4.25 3.97
C THR A 53 -3.53 5.31 5.03
N PHE A 54 -4.24 6.43 5.08
CA PHE A 54 -3.99 7.48 6.08
C PHE A 54 -4.44 7.12 7.50
N GLN A 55 -5.27 6.09 7.66
CA GLN A 55 -5.65 5.54 8.96
C GLN A 55 -4.65 4.50 9.52
N MET A 56 -3.65 4.08 8.73
CA MET A 56 -2.67 3.06 9.16
C MET A 56 -1.53 3.69 9.98
N GLU A 57 -1.00 2.92 10.94
CA GLU A 57 0.16 3.33 11.74
C GLU A 57 1.43 3.38 10.86
N PRO A 58 2.34 4.35 11.08
CA PRO A 58 3.58 4.44 10.33
C PRO A 58 4.44 3.20 10.62
N THR A 59 4.66 2.38 9.59
CA THR A 59 5.35 1.06 9.56
C THR A 59 4.44 -0.13 9.21
N THR A 60 3.15 0.11 9.00
CA THR A 60 2.21 -0.84 8.38
C THR A 60 1.99 -0.54 6.91
#